data_AF-Q6LJY8-F1
#
_entry.id   AF-Q6LJY8-F1
#
_cell.length_a   1.000
_cell.length_b   1.000
_cell.length_c   1.000
_cell.angle_alpha   90.00
_cell.angle_beta   90.00
_cell.angle_gamma   90.00
#
_symmetry.space_group_name_H-M   'P 1'
#
loop_
_entity.id
_entity.type
_entity.pdbx_description
1 polymer ?
#
loop_
_entity_poly.entity_id
_entity_poly.type
_entity_poly.pdbx_seq_one_letter_code
_entity_poly.pdbx_strand_id
1 'polypeptide(L)'
;MNAFNGWLFLRNTPDKRVIQGGIVGVIGVLLLFLPQILSTETNQLTILGLVLSLAGTYCFSCGNFISSKAQSLHMPLLPTTAWEMAYGSGFLLILTVAIGNEISLPMDKDYLLSLLYLAIFGSVIGFNTYLLLVGRIGPQKAAYCTVLFPIIALMLSTWFEGYKWEWPAVLGVVMVIMGNLRVFGIDSQWLNRYRLFRQRLVDTSSLKKPT
;
A
#
# COMPACT_ATOMS: atom_id res chain seq x y z
N MET A 1 2.92 -9.90 4.42
CA MET A 1 3.07 -9.64 5.88
C MET A 1 1.75 -9.23 6.52
N ASN A 2 1.01 -8.25 5.98
CA ASN A 2 -0.30 -7.83 6.53
C ASN A 2 -1.32 -9.00 6.72
N ALA A 3 -1.39 -9.93 5.77
CA ALA A 3 -2.29 -11.09 5.88
C ALA A 3 -1.91 -12.03 7.04
N PHE A 4 -0.62 -12.20 7.31
CA PHE A 4 -0.12 -13.00 8.44
C PHE A 4 -0.40 -12.31 9.77
N ASN A 5 -0.15 -11.01 9.88
CA ASN A 5 -0.47 -10.23 11.08
C ASN A 5 -1.98 -10.25 11.36
N GLY A 6 -2.82 -10.14 10.31
CA GLY A 6 -4.27 -10.26 10.45
C GLY A 6 -4.74 -11.65 10.88
N TRP A 7 -4.06 -12.72 10.46
CA TRP A 7 -4.35 -14.07 10.95
C TRP A 7 -3.94 -14.24 12.42
N LEU A 8 -2.74 -13.80 12.79
CA LEU A 8 -2.18 -13.96 14.14
C LEU A 8 -2.94 -13.15 15.20
N PHE A 9 -3.31 -11.91 14.88
CA PHE A 9 -3.90 -10.99 15.87
C PHE A 9 -5.42 -10.79 15.76
N LEU A 10 -6.03 -10.97 14.57
CA LEU A 10 -7.48 -10.78 14.37
C LEU A 10 -8.24 -12.10 14.19
N ARG A 11 -7.56 -13.26 14.20
CA ARG A 11 -8.15 -14.59 13.91
C ARG A 11 -8.95 -14.66 12.59
N ASN A 12 -8.74 -13.70 11.68
CA ASN A 12 -9.36 -13.70 10.38
C ASN A 12 -8.61 -14.70 9.49
N THR A 13 -9.32 -15.72 9.00
CA THR A 13 -8.76 -16.64 8.02
C THR A 13 -8.66 -15.91 6.67
N PRO A 14 -7.45 -15.74 6.11
CA PRO A 14 -7.32 -15.09 4.80
C PRO A 14 -8.05 -15.92 3.75
N ASP A 15 -8.94 -15.26 3.00
CA ASP A 15 -9.68 -15.90 1.91
C ASP A 15 -8.71 -16.54 0.91
N LYS A 16 -9.02 -17.72 0.40
CA LYS A 16 -8.19 -18.43 -0.58
C LYS A 16 -7.91 -17.57 -1.82
N ARG A 17 -8.84 -16.69 -2.20
CA ARG A 17 -8.67 -15.73 -3.30
C ARG A 17 -7.58 -14.69 -3.01
N VAL A 18 -7.51 -14.23 -1.77
CA VAL A 18 -6.49 -13.30 -1.30
C VAL A 18 -5.12 -13.97 -1.39
N ILE A 19 -4.97 -15.18 -0.88
CA ILE A 19 -3.70 -15.91 -0.96
C ILE A 19 -3.24 -16.11 -2.42
N GLN A 20 -4.14 -16.58 -3.30
CA GLN A 20 -3.82 -16.78 -4.72
C GLN A 20 -3.41 -15.49 -5.42
N GLY A 21 -4.18 -14.40 -5.24
CA GLY A 21 -3.82 -13.10 -5.80
C GLY A 21 -2.53 -12.53 -5.21
N GLY A 22 -2.23 -12.85 -3.94
CA GLY A 22 -0.99 -12.43 -3.28
C GLY A 22 0.24 -13.08 -3.90
N ILE A 23 0.17 -14.39 -4.16
CA ILE A 23 1.24 -15.13 -4.85
C ILE A 23 1.47 -14.55 -6.25
N VAL A 24 0.39 -14.35 -7.02
CA VAL A 24 0.48 -13.78 -8.38
C VAL A 24 1.08 -12.37 -8.35
N GLY A 25 0.66 -11.54 -7.39
CA GLY A 25 1.20 -10.19 -7.22
C GLY A 25 2.69 -10.18 -6.87
N VAL A 26 3.13 -11.06 -5.97
CA VAL A 26 4.56 -11.20 -5.61
C VAL A 26 5.38 -11.65 -6.82
N ILE A 27 4.91 -12.64 -7.57
CA ILE A 27 5.58 -13.11 -8.80
C ILE A 27 5.65 -11.97 -9.82
N GLY A 28 4.57 -11.20 -10.00
CA GLY A 28 4.55 -10.06 -10.92
C GLY A 28 5.54 -8.96 -10.54
N VAL A 29 5.65 -8.64 -9.24
CA VAL A 29 6.66 -7.68 -8.75
C VAL A 29 8.08 -8.22 -8.93
N LEU A 30 8.32 -9.51 -8.66
CA LEU A 30 9.62 -10.13 -8.90
C LEU A 30 10.03 -10.07 -10.37
N LEU A 31 9.10 -10.35 -11.29
CA LEU A 31 9.33 -10.23 -12.74
C LEU A 31 9.62 -8.79 -13.16
N LEU A 32 8.90 -7.83 -12.56
CA LEU A 32 9.08 -6.40 -12.85
C LEU A 32 10.50 -5.93 -12.51
N PHE A 33 11.05 -6.40 -11.40
CA PHE A 33 12.41 -6.07 -10.95
C PHE A 33 13.47 -7.10 -11.36
N LEU A 34 13.11 -8.12 -12.15
CA LEU A 34 14.01 -9.21 -12.51
C LEU A 34 15.27 -8.71 -13.25
N PRO A 35 15.17 -7.80 -14.25
CA PRO A 35 16.36 -7.29 -14.92
C PRO A 35 17.35 -6.62 -13.95
N GLN A 36 16.83 -5.85 -13.00
CA GLN A 36 17.63 -5.16 -11.99
C GLN A 36 18.29 -6.16 -11.04
N ILE A 37 17.55 -7.19 -10.60
CA ILE A 37 18.07 -8.25 -9.74
C ILE A 37 19.21 -9.02 -10.42
N LEU A 38 19.05 -9.38 -11.70
CA LEU A 38 20.06 -10.11 -12.46
C LEU A 38 21.32 -9.27 -12.76
N SER A 39 21.17 -7.96 -12.88
CA SER A 39 22.28 -7.03 -13.08
C SER A 39 23.03 -6.66 -11.80
N THR A 40 22.50 -7.01 -10.62
CA THR A 40 23.08 -6.64 -9.33
C THR A 40 24.06 -7.72 -8.84
N GLU A 41 25.30 -7.33 -8.56
CA GLU A 41 26.26 -8.26 -7.95
C GLU A 41 25.85 -8.62 -6.52
N THR A 42 25.92 -9.92 -6.21
CA THR A 42 25.58 -10.43 -4.87
C THR A 42 26.79 -10.28 -3.96
N ASN A 43 26.78 -9.23 -3.13
CA ASN A 43 27.78 -9.00 -2.09
C ASN A 43 27.11 -8.95 -0.70
N GLN A 44 27.91 -8.97 0.37
CA GLN A 44 27.45 -8.90 1.75
C GLN A 44 26.57 -7.68 2.03
N LEU A 45 26.89 -6.53 1.41
CA LEU A 45 26.08 -5.31 1.47
C LEU A 45 24.70 -5.49 0.84
N THR A 46 24.60 -6.20 -0.29
CA THR A 46 23.34 -6.52 -0.98
C THR A 46 22.44 -7.38 -0.09
N ILE A 47 23.01 -8.39 0.57
CA ILE A 47 22.28 -9.26 1.51
C ILE A 47 21.79 -8.46 2.72
N LEU A 48 22.66 -7.60 3.28
CA LEU A 48 22.29 -6.73 4.40
C LEU A 48 21.14 -5.78 4.02
N GLY A 49 21.21 -5.16 2.84
CA GLY A 49 20.15 -4.32 2.29
C GLY A 49 18.83 -5.07 2.11
N LEU A 50 18.88 -6.32 1.64
CA LEU A 50 17.70 -7.19 1.53
C LEU A 50 17.07 -7.45 2.91
N VAL A 51 17.87 -7.83 3.91
CA VAL A 51 17.38 -8.08 5.28
C VAL A 51 16.77 -6.81 5.88
N LEU A 52 17.43 -5.66 5.73
CA LEU A 52 16.91 -4.36 6.18
C LEU A 52 15.59 -4.00 5.49
N SER A 53 15.46 -4.24 4.18
CA SER A 53 14.23 -3.97 3.44
C SER A 53 13.05 -4.84 3.91
N LEU A 54 13.32 -6.11 4.24
CA LEU A 54 12.33 -7.03 4.80
C LEU A 54 11.92 -6.61 6.21
N ALA A 55 12.90 -6.21 7.04
CA ALA A 55 12.63 -5.68 8.37
C ALA A 55 11.78 -4.40 8.31
N GLY A 56 12.12 -3.46 7.42
CA GLY A 56 11.33 -2.25 7.20
C GLY A 56 9.92 -2.54 6.72
N THR A 57 9.74 -3.47 5.78
CA THR A 57 8.42 -3.91 5.29
C THR A 57 7.59 -4.54 6.41
N TYR A 58 8.23 -5.30 7.30
CA TYR A 58 7.56 -5.88 8.47
C TYR A 58 7.14 -4.81 9.48
N CYS A 59 8.01 -3.84 9.78
CA CYS A 59 7.66 -2.68 10.60
C CYS A 59 6.47 -1.90 10.02
N PHE A 60 6.45 -1.69 8.70
CA PHE A 60 5.32 -1.05 8.00
C PHE A 60 4.02 -1.88 8.14
N SER A 61 4.10 -3.20 8.04
CA SER A 61 2.97 -4.12 8.27
C SER A 61 2.44 -4.04 9.70
N CYS A 62 3.33 -3.90 10.69
CA CYS A 62 2.94 -3.69 12.09
C CYS A 62 2.28 -2.32 12.31
N GLY A 63 2.83 -1.26 11.70
CA GLY A 63 2.22 0.08 11.73
C GLY A 63 0.79 0.07 11.21
N ASN A 64 0.57 -0.55 10.04
CA ASN A 64 -0.77 -0.75 9.47
C ASN A 64 -1.76 -1.44 10.42
N PHE A 65 -1.28 -2.44 11.16
CA PHE A 65 -2.09 -3.15 12.13
C PHE A 65 -2.47 -2.25 13.32
N ILE A 66 -1.51 -1.51 13.87
CA ILE A 66 -1.72 -0.55 14.96
C ILE A 66 -2.71 0.54 14.52
N SER A 67 -2.52 1.13 13.34
CA SER A 67 -3.43 2.14 12.80
C SER A 67 -4.83 1.58 12.56
N SER A 68 -4.96 0.34 12.06
CA SER A 68 -6.25 -0.33 11.92
C SER A 68 -6.93 -0.58 13.27
N LYS A 69 -6.16 -0.92 14.32
CA LYS A 69 -6.68 -1.09 15.68
C LYS A 69 -7.13 0.25 16.27
N ALA A 70 -6.35 1.31 16.11
CA ALA A 70 -6.72 2.66 16.55
C ALA A 70 -8.04 3.12 15.91
N GLN A 71 -8.21 2.87 14.60
CA GLN A 71 -9.47 3.16 13.91
C GLN A 71 -10.65 2.33 14.46
N SER A 72 -10.44 1.06 14.81
CA SER A 72 -11.48 0.23 15.45
C SER A 72 -11.91 0.73 16.84
N LEU A 73 -11.02 1.50 17.51
CA LEU A 73 -11.29 2.19 18.76
C LEU A 73 -11.93 3.57 18.55
N HIS A 74 -12.36 3.91 17.32
CA HIS A 74 -12.97 5.18 16.95
C HIS A 74 -12.06 6.41 17.17
N MET A 75 -10.73 6.21 17.17
CA MET A 75 -9.79 7.32 17.21
C MET A 75 -9.86 8.15 15.91
N PRO A 76 -9.76 9.48 16.00
CA PRO A 76 -9.79 10.33 14.82
C PRO A 76 -8.53 10.11 13.96
N LEU A 77 -8.73 9.81 12.67
CA LEU A 77 -7.67 9.40 11.75
C LEU A 77 -6.54 10.45 11.64
N LEU A 78 -6.89 11.70 11.33
CA LEU A 78 -5.91 12.77 11.11
C LEU A 78 -4.97 12.99 12.32
N PRO A 79 -5.48 13.22 13.55
CA PRO A 79 -4.63 13.34 14.73
C PRO A 79 -3.75 12.12 15.00
N THR A 80 -4.29 10.90 14.84
CA THR A 80 -3.50 9.67 15.02
C THR A 80 -2.34 9.62 14.02
N THR A 81 -2.60 9.86 12.74
CA THR A 81 -1.54 9.85 11.72
C THR A 81 -0.52 10.97 11.90
N ALA A 82 -0.94 12.14 12.40
CA ALA A 82 -0.04 13.24 12.69
C ALA A 82 0.97 12.86 13.80
N TRP A 83 0.49 12.22 14.88
CA TRP A 83 1.36 11.70 15.93
C TRP A 83 2.27 10.57 15.45
N GLU A 84 1.74 9.64 14.66
CA GLU A 84 2.54 8.57 14.03
C GLU A 84 3.71 9.16 13.21
N MET A 85 3.43 10.14 12.37
CA MET A 85 4.44 10.82 11.55
C MET A 85 5.43 11.61 12.41
N ALA A 86 4.98 12.34 13.42
CA ALA A 86 5.84 13.13 14.30
C ALA A 86 6.83 12.25 15.09
N TYR A 87 6.35 11.14 15.66
CA TYR A 87 7.22 10.18 16.35
C TYR A 87 8.17 9.47 15.36
N GLY A 88 7.69 9.12 14.16
CA GLY A 88 8.51 8.51 13.12
C GLY A 88 9.63 9.43 12.65
N SER A 89 9.33 10.70 12.36
CA SER A 89 10.35 11.68 11.96
C SER A 89 11.30 12.01 13.09
N GLY A 90 10.81 12.12 14.33
CA GLY A 90 11.65 12.35 15.51
C GLY A 90 12.62 11.19 15.75
N PHE A 91 12.15 9.95 15.65
CA PHE A 91 13.00 8.77 15.75
C PHE A 91 14.06 8.73 14.64
N LEU A 92 13.68 9.01 13.39
CA LEU A 92 14.63 9.07 12.27
C LEU A 92 15.67 10.18 12.46
N LEU A 93 15.29 11.33 13.00
CA LEU A 93 16.21 12.42 13.31
C LEU A 93 17.23 11.99 14.38
N ILE A 94 16.77 11.39 15.49
CA ILE A 94 17.64 10.87 16.55
C ILE A 94 18.60 9.81 15.99
N LEU A 95 18.09 8.88 15.18
CA LEU A 95 18.89 7.83 14.58
C LEU A 95 19.97 8.39 13.63
N THR A 96 19.61 9.40 12.82
CA THR A 96 20.54 10.08 11.91
C THR A 96 21.70 10.72 12.67
N VAL A 97 21.39 11.43 13.78
CA VAL A 97 22.40 12.03 14.66
C VAL A 97 23.26 10.96 15.34
N ALA A 98 22.63 9.88 15.84
CA ALA A 98 23.34 8.81 16.55
C ALA A 98 24.31 8.03 15.66
N ILE A 99 24.02 7.92 14.36
CA ILE A 99 24.91 7.30 13.36
C ILE A 99 26.08 8.24 12.98
N GLY A 100 26.00 9.54 13.35
CA GLY A 100 27.03 10.53 13.06
C GLY A 100 26.93 11.15 11.67
N ASN A 101 25.77 11.06 11.01
CA ASN A 101 25.55 11.70 9.72
C ASN A 101 25.43 13.23 9.89
N GLU A 102 26.08 13.98 9.00
CA GLU A 102 25.93 15.42 8.94
C GLU A 102 24.52 15.79 8.47
N ILE A 103 23.80 16.57 9.28
CA ILE A 103 22.52 17.15 8.89
C ILE A 103 22.82 18.38 8.03
N SER A 104 22.97 18.15 6.73
CA SER A 104 23.02 19.22 5.73
C SER A 104 21.61 19.49 5.22
N LEU A 105 21.21 20.75 5.23
CA LEU A 105 19.94 21.19 4.64
C LEU A 105 20.27 22.19 3.53
N PRO A 106 20.39 21.71 2.27
CA PRO A 106 20.65 22.57 1.14
C PRO A 106 19.53 23.61 1.04
N MET A 107 19.88 24.90 1.04
CA MET A 107 18.93 26.00 0.86
C MET A 107 18.60 26.23 -0.62
N ASP A 108 18.75 25.19 -1.43
CA ASP A 108 18.40 25.20 -2.84
C ASP A 108 16.88 25.16 -3.01
N LYS A 109 16.37 25.96 -3.95
CA LYS A 109 14.92 26.08 -4.18
C LYS A 109 14.31 24.77 -4.66
N ASP A 110 14.98 24.05 -5.54
CA ASP A 110 14.47 22.81 -6.11
C ASP A 110 14.45 21.70 -5.05
N TYR A 111 15.46 21.65 -4.18
CA TYR A 111 15.48 20.76 -3.01
C TYR A 111 14.31 21.05 -2.06
N LEU A 112 14.11 22.30 -1.66
CA LEU A 112 13.06 22.69 -0.72
C LEU A 112 11.66 22.43 -1.29
N LEU A 113 11.43 22.75 -2.57
CA LEU A 113 10.16 22.49 -3.23
C LEU A 113 9.88 20.99 -3.35
N SER A 114 10.88 20.18 -3.72
CA SER A 114 10.75 18.72 -3.80
C SER A 114 10.48 18.10 -2.43
N LEU A 115 11.18 18.56 -1.39
CA LEU A 115 10.98 18.13 -0.01
C LEU A 115 9.56 18.46 0.47
N LEU A 116 9.09 19.69 0.24
CA LEU A 116 7.76 20.13 0.65
C LEU A 116 6.66 19.38 -0.09
N TYR A 117 6.84 19.18 -1.40
CA TYR A 117 5.92 18.39 -2.22
C TYR A 117 5.80 16.96 -1.69
N LEU A 118 6.93 16.29 -1.44
CA LEU A 118 6.94 14.92 -0.95
C LEU A 118 6.37 14.81 0.47
N ALA A 119 6.68 15.76 1.35
CA ALA A 119 6.18 15.77 2.72
C ALA A 119 4.64 15.93 2.76
N ILE A 120 4.08 16.84 1.97
CA ILE A 120 2.63 17.11 1.99
C ILE A 120 1.87 16.06 1.15
N PHE A 121 2.20 15.94 -0.13
CA PHE A 121 1.44 15.10 -1.06
C PHE A 121 1.81 13.63 -0.93
N GLY A 122 3.11 13.32 -0.89
CA GLY A 122 3.61 11.95 -0.79
C GLY A 122 3.33 11.31 0.57
N SER A 123 3.57 12.05 1.66
CA SER A 123 3.40 11.54 3.03
C SER A 123 2.04 11.87 3.62
N VAL A 124 1.76 13.14 3.97
CA VAL A 124 0.55 13.48 4.76
C VAL A 124 -0.74 13.07 4.05
N ILE A 125 -0.94 13.51 2.80
CA ILE A 125 -2.14 13.22 2.02
C ILE A 125 -2.17 11.74 1.61
N GLY A 126 -1.05 11.23 1.08
CA GLY A 126 -0.91 9.85 0.63
C GLY A 126 -1.23 8.85 1.73
N PHE A 127 -0.61 9.00 2.90
CA PHE A 127 -0.77 8.08 4.03
C PHE A 127 -2.15 8.18 4.67
N ASN A 128 -2.72 9.38 4.81
CA ASN A 128 -4.10 9.55 5.29
C ASN A 128 -5.11 8.89 4.33
N THR A 129 -4.95 9.10 3.03
CA THR A 129 -5.82 8.48 2.02
C THR A 129 -5.69 6.96 2.04
N TYR A 130 -4.47 6.44 2.18
CA TYR A 130 -4.21 5.02 2.32
C TYR A 130 -4.83 4.43 3.59
N LEU A 131 -4.67 5.07 4.76
CA LEU A 131 -5.25 4.58 6.01
C LEU A 131 -6.78 4.71 6.05
N LEU A 132 -7.34 5.73 5.40
CA LEU A 132 -8.78 5.85 5.16
C LEU A 132 -9.28 4.66 4.31
N LEU A 133 -8.51 4.28 3.30
CA LEU A 133 -8.82 3.10 2.47
C LEU A 133 -8.73 1.81 3.31
N VAL A 134 -7.67 1.64 4.10
CA VAL A 134 -7.50 0.50 5.03
C VAL A 134 -8.71 0.38 5.97
N GLY A 135 -9.19 1.47 6.55
CA GLY A 135 -10.37 1.49 7.40
C GLY A 135 -11.67 1.10 6.69
N ARG A 136 -11.79 1.41 5.40
CA ARG A 136 -13.01 1.15 4.61
C ARG A 136 -13.08 -0.26 4.02
N ILE A 137 -11.98 -0.78 3.46
CA ILE A 137 -11.96 -2.07 2.74
C ILE A 137 -11.18 -3.17 3.48
N GLY A 138 -10.57 -2.84 4.63
CA GLY A 138 -9.76 -3.73 5.43
C GLY A 138 -8.28 -3.78 4.98
N PRO A 139 -7.35 -4.08 5.90
CA PRO A 139 -5.91 -4.03 5.65
C PRO A 139 -5.44 -5.05 4.60
N GLN A 140 -6.11 -6.21 4.49
CA GLN A 140 -5.79 -7.21 3.48
C GLN A 140 -6.07 -6.68 2.06
N LYS A 141 -7.27 -6.12 1.80
CA LYS A 141 -7.62 -5.60 0.45
C LYS A 141 -6.80 -4.36 0.11
N ALA A 142 -6.59 -3.46 1.07
CA ALA A 142 -5.79 -2.25 0.87
C ALA A 142 -4.33 -2.58 0.49
N ALA A 143 -3.74 -3.64 1.04
CA ALA A 143 -2.40 -4.08 0.66
C ALA A 143 -2.27 -4.51 -0.81
N TYR A 144 -3.36 -4.91 -1.49
CA TYR A 144 -3.29 -5.21 -2.93
C TYR A 144 -3.22 -3.96 -3.79
N CYS A 145 -3.81 -2.85 -3.32
CA CYS A 145 -3.70 -1.57 -4.01
C CYS A 145 -2.24 -1.10 -4.06
N THR A 146 -1.42 -1.43 -3.05
CA THR A 146 -0.01 -1.03 -3.02
C THR A 146 0.84 -1.79 -4.04
N VAL A 147 0.39 -2.96 -4.51
CA VAL A 147 1.07 -3.70 -5.60
C VAL A 147 0.98 -2.93 -6.92
N LEU A 148 0.07 -1.95 -7.04
CA LEU A 148 0.00 -1.06 -8.20
C LEU A 148 1.05 0.07 -8.16
N PHE A 149 1.69 0.32 -7.01
CA PHE A 149 2.65 1.43 -6.87
C PHE A 149 3.83 1.32 -7.85
N PRO A 150 4.48 0.16 -8.04
CA PRO A 150 5.56 0.03 -9.03
C PRO A 150 5.09 0.31 -10.45
N ILE A 151 3.83 0.00 -10.79
CA ILE A 151 3.28 0.27 -12.13
C ILE A 151 3.19 1.77 -12.35
N ILE A 152 2.61 2.51 -11.41
CA ILE A 152 2.48 3.96 -11.49
C ILE A 152 3.88 4.60 -11.54
N ALA A 153 4.81 4.11 -10.72
CA ALA A 153 6.20 4.59 -10.72
C ALA A 153 6.88 4.40 -12.09
N LEU A 154 6.75 3.23 -12.71
CA LEU A 154 7.31 2.96 -14.04
C LEU A 154 6.66 3.82 -15.14
N MET A 155 5.34 4.06 -15.06
CA MET A 155 4.64 4.94 -16.00
C MET A 155 5.17 6.38 -15.91
N LEU A 156 5.34 6.89 -14.69
CA LEU A 156 5.94 8.22 -14.47
C LEU A 156 7.40 8.25 -14.94
N SER A 157 8.21 7.24 -14.60
CA SER A 157 9.60 7.13 -15.07
C SER A 157 9.70 7.04 -16.59
N THR A 158 8.72 6.46 -17.28
CA THR A 158 8.65 6.47 -18.76
C THR A 158 8.48 7.90 -19.29
N TRP A 159 7.65 8.71 -18.65
CA TRP A 159 7.35 10.07 -19.10
C TRP A 159 8.43 11.08 -18.72
N PHE A 160 9.01 10.96 -17.52
CA PHE A 160 9.96 11.93 -16.98
C PHE A 160 11.43 11.53 -17.17
N GLU A 161 11.75 10.24 -17.19
CA GLU A 161 13.13 9.73 -17.21
C GLU A 161 13.46 8.93 -18.49
N GLY A 162 12.47 8.71 -19.36
CA GLY A 162 12.65 7.95 -20.60
C GLY A 162 12.89 6.46 -20.38
N TYR A 163 12.32 5.89 -19.31
CA TYR A 163 12.43 4.46 -19.00
C TYR A 163 12.07 3.57 -20.20
N LYS A 164 12.97 2.62 -20.50
CA LYS A 164 12.78 1.65 -21.59
C LYS A 164 12.15 0.38 -21.05
N TRP A 165 10.96 0.07 -21.56
CA TRP A 165 10.24 -1.13 -21.19
C TRP A 165 10.91 -2.37 -21.75
N GLU A 166 11.33 -3.27 -20.85
CA GLU A 166 11.77 -4.60 -21.20
C GLU A 166 10.63 -5.61 -21.10
N TRP A 167 10.74 -6.71 -21.83
CA TRP A 167 9.72 -7.79 -21.82
C TRP A 167 9.38 -8.31 -20.41
N PRO A 168 10.34 -8.52 -19.48
CA PRO A 168 10.02 -8.94 -18.12
C PRO A 168 9.19 -7.90 -17.35
N ALA A 169 9.46 -6.60 -17.54
CA ALA A 169 8.71 -5.52 -16.91
C ALA A 169 7.25 -5.50 -17.38
N VAL A 170 7.02 -5.64 -18.68
CA VAL A 170 5.66 -5.71 -19.26
C VAL A 170 4.89 -6.92 -18.73
N LEU A 171 5.52 -8.10 -18.70
CA LEU A 171 4.91 -9.32 -18.16
C LEU A 171 4.59 -9.19 -16.66
N GLY A 172 5.48 -8.56 -15.90
CA GLY A 172 5.27 -8.24 -14.49
C GLY A 172 4.04 -7.36 -14.28
N VAL A 173 3.88 -6.28 -15.05
CA VAL A 173 2.70 -5.41 -15.01
C VAL A 173 1.42 -6.19 -15.29
N VAL A 174 1.40 -7.01 -16.35
CA VAL A 174 0.23 -7.82 -16.72
C VAL A 174 -0.13 -8.79 -15.60
N MET A 175 0.85 -9.47 -15.00
CA MET A 175 0.61 -10.37 -13.86
C MET A 175 0.06 -9.65 -12.63
N VAL A 176 0.62 -8.48 -12.29
CA VAL A 176 0.12 -7.67 -11.17
C VAL A 176 -1.33 -7.26 -11.40
N ILE A 177 -1.67 -6.80 -12.60
CA ILE A 177 -3.04 -6.43 -12.96
C ILE A 177 -3.97 -7.65 -12.86
N MET A 178 -3.59 -8.81 -13.40
CA MET A 178 -4.38 -10.04 -13.28
C MET A 178 -4.57 -10.48 -11.82
N GLY A 179 -3.53 -10.40 -10.99
CA GLY A 179 -3.60 -10.71 -9.56
C GLY A 179 -4.55 -9.77 -8.83
N ASN A 180 -4.46 -8.47 -9.11
CA ASN A 180 -5.35 -7.46 -8.55
C ASN A 180 -6.81 -7.69 -9.00
N LEU A 181 -7.03 -7.93 -10.29
CA LEU A 181 -8.35 -8.30 -10.84
C LEU A 181 -8.90 -9.59 -10.24
N ARG A 182 -8.08 -10.55 -9.79
CA ARG A 182 -8.60 -11.75 -9.12
C ARG A 182 -9.05 -11.48 -7.69
N VAL A 183 -8.43 -10.52 -7.02
CA VAL A 183 -8.78 -10.13 -5.64
C VAL A 183 -9.97 -9.19 -5.60
N PHE A 184 -10.04 -8.24 -6.53
CA PHE A 184 -11.14 -7.26 -6.63
C PHE A 184 -12.25 -7.68 -7.60
N GLY A 185 -11.95 -8.54 -8.56
CA GLY A 185 -12.91 -9.06 -9.53
C GLY A 185 -13.89 -10.00 -8.86
N ILE A 186 -15.09 -9.45 -8.66
CA ILE A 186 -16.31 -10.14 -8.26
C ILE A 186 -16.26 -10.59 -6.80
N ASP A 187 -16.25 -9.59 -5.91
CA ASP A 187 -16.81 -9.81 -4.58
C ASP A 187 -18.32 -10.07 -4.74
N SER A 188 -18.73 -11.32 -4.54
CA SER A 188 -20.14 -11.74 -4.52
C SER A 188 -20.98 -10.90 -3.54
N GLN A 189 -20.32 -10.20 -2.60
CA GLN A 189 -20.95 -9.28 -1.67
C GLN A 189 -21.43 -7.97 -2.31
N TRP A 190 -20.76 -7.43 -3.35
CA TRP A 190 -21.23 -6.21 -4.03
C TRP A 190 -22.48 -6.50 -4.86
N LEU A 191 -22.51 -7.65 -5.54
CA LEU A 191 -23.69 -8.15 -6.24
C LEU A 191 -24.83 -8.47 -5.27
N ASN A 192 -24.55 -9.05 -4.09
CA ASN A 192 -25.58 -9.29 -3.07
C ASN A 192 -26.08 -8.00 -2.43
N ARG A 193 -25.22 -7.02 -2.14
CA ARG A 193 -25.65 -5.70 -1.63
C ARG A 193 -26.48 -4.95 -2.65
N TYR A 194 -26.11 -4.99 -3.93
CA TYR A 194 -26.90 -4.39 -5.00
C TYR A 194 -28.26 -5.09 -5.16
N ARG A 195 -28.30 -6.44 -5.08
CA ARG A 195 -29.56 -7.20 -5.07
C ARG A 195 -30.45 -6.85 -3.88
N LEU A 196 -29.88 -6.75 -2.67
CA LEU A 196 -30.61 -6.38 -1.46
C LEU A 196 -31.10 -4.93 -1.48
N PHE A 197 -30.29 -4.01 -2.01
CA PHE A 197 -30.68 -2.60 -2.19
C PHE A 197 -31.81 -2.46 -3.23
N ARG A 198 -31.72 -3.21 -4.33
CA ARG A 198 -32.79 -3.28 -5.35
C ARG A 198 -34.08 -3.87 -4.79
N GLN A 199 -34.02 -4.91 -3.96
CA GLN A 199 -35.22 -5.48 -3.31
C GLN A 199 -35.92 -4.46 -2.40
N ARG A 200 -35.17 -3.69 -1.60
CA ARG A 200 -35.75 -2.64 -0.73
C ARG A 200 -36.44 -1.51 -1.51
N LEU A 201 -35.95 -1.18 -2.70
CA LEU A 201 -36.57 -0.17 -3.57
C LEU A 201 -37.86 -0.67 -4.23
N VAL A 202 -37.96 -1.98 -4.48
CA VAL A 202 -39.18 -2.59 -5.03
C VAL A 202 -40.26 -2.70 -3.94
N ASP A 203 -39.92 -3.12 -2.71
CA ASP A 203 -40.87 -3.22 -1.60
C ASP A 203 -41.42 -1.87 -1.11
N THR A 204 -40.69 -0.77 -1.30
CA THR A 204 -41.19 0.58 -0.94
C THR A 204 -42.15 1.16 -1.98
N SER A 205 -42.17 0.60 -3.21
CA SER A 205 -43.08 1.02 -4.28
C SER A 205 -44.46 0.38 -4.21
N SER A 206 -44.61 -0.75 -3.51
CA SER A 206 -45.89 -1.45 -3.31
C SER A 206 -46.76 -0.84 -2.20
N LEU A 207 -46.18 -0.02 -1.31
CA LEU A 207 -46.88 0.66 -0.22
C LEU A 207 -47.49 2.01 -0.63
N LYS A 208 -47.35 2.44 -1.89
CA LYS A 208 -47.79 3.75 -2.38
C LYS A 208 -48.85 3.65 -3.48
N LYS A 209 -49.94 2.91 -3.22
CA LYS A 209 -51.22 3.10 -3.91
C LYS A 209 -52.25 3.61 -2.90
N PRO A 210 -52.40 4.94 -2.75
CA PRO A 210 -53.60 5.46 -2.11
C PRO A 210 -54.79 5.24 -3.06
N THR A 211 -55.76 4.48 -2.58
CA THR A 211 -57.17 4.50 -3.02
C THR A 211 -57.75 5.90 -2.94
#